data_AF-A0A522DWW8-F1
#
_entry.id   AF-A0A522DWW8-F1
#
_cell.length_a   1.000
_cell.length_b   1.000
_cell.length_c   1.000
_cell.angle_alpha   90.00
_cell.angle_beta   90.00
_cell.angle_gamma   90.00
#
_symmetry.space_group_name_H-M   'P 1'
#
loop_
_entity.id
_entity.type
_entity.pdbx_description
1 polymer ?
#
loop_
_entity_poly.entity_id
_entity_poly.type
_entity_poly.pdbx_seq_one_letter_code
_entity_poly.pdbx_strand_id
1 'polypeptide(L)'
;MTALFLTKQVDGRQTLIVHKGRSKNNQELVLAGGKWTPHDLRRTGATLMIKFGVAPDVVEKCLNHTEENKVKRIYQRYNYKDEQKAAWKLLGENLDLIRDKALINKPKDQLDS
;
A
#
# COMPACT_ATOMS: atom_id res chain seq x y z
N MET A 1 0.87 5.47 17.89
CA MET A 1 2.07 6.33 17.72
C MET A 1 2.97 5.95 16.53
N THR A 2 2.51 5.16 15.54
CA THR A 2 3.31 4.77 14.36
C THR A 2 2.91 5.47 13.05
N ALA A 3 1.69 5.99 12.95
CA ALA A 3 1.17 6.59 11.72
C ALA A 3 1.89 7.90 11.31
N LEU A 4 2.30 8.73 12.27
CA LEU A 4 2.99 10.00 11.98
C LEU A 4 4.40 9.81 11.41
N PHE A 5 5.09 8.72 11.79
CA PHE A 5 6.45 8.47 11.34
C PHE A 5 6.50 8.07 9.87
N LEU A 6 5.65 7.12 9.47
CA LEU A 6 5.61 6.65 8.08
C LEU A 6 5.16 7.77 7.13
N THR A 7 4.13 8.53 7.51
CA THR A 7 3.67 9.67 6.72
C THR A 7 4.78 10.71 6.53
N LYS A 8 5.55 11.03 7.58
CA LYS A 8 6.69 11.97 7.46
C LYS A 8 7.81 11.42 6.56
N GLN A 9 8.07 10.12 6.61
CA GLN A 9 9.07 9.47 5.73
C GLN A 9 8.65 9.44 4.27
N VAL A 10 7.36 9.27 4.00
CA VAL A 10 6.78 9.29 2.65
C VAL A 10 6.70 10.72 2.12
N ASP A 11 6.29 11.67 2.96
CA ASP A 11 6.21 13.10 2.63
C ASP A 11 7.58 13.70 2.29
N GLY A 12 8.60 13.40 3.10
CA GLY A 12 9.96 13.90 2.88
C GLY A 12 10.66 13.41 1.61
N ARG A 13 10.08 12.42 0.92
CA ARG A 13 10.58 11.87 -0.36
C ARG A 13 9.74 12.25 -1.58
N GLN A 14 8.78 13.16 -1.40
CA GLN A 14 7.91 13.68 -2.46
C GLN A 14 8.18 15.16 -2.78
N THR A 15 9.34 15.70 -2.37
CA THR A 15 9.63 17.12 -2.51
C THR A 15 10.35 17.39 -3.82
N LEU A 16 9.75 18.20 -4.69
CA LEU A 16 10.37 18.61 -5.95
C LEU A 16 11.61 19.51 -5.72
N ILE A 17 11.64 20.25 -4.63
CA ILE A 17 12.74 21.15 -4.26
C ILE A 17 13.75 20.41 -3.38
N VAL A 18 15.02 20.40 -3.81
CA VAL A 18 16.13 19.86 -3.02
C VAL A 18 16.68 20.93 -2.10
N HIS A 19 16.61 20.70 -0.78
CA HIS A 19 17.17 21.61 0.23
C HIS A 19 18.57 21.15 0.67
N LYS A 20 19.49 22.10 0.84
CA LYS A 20 20.85 21.84 1.34
C LYS A 20 20.79 21.26 2.76
N GLY A 21 21.54 20.18 3.03
CA GLY A 21 21.55 19.50 4.33
C GLY A 21 20.43 18.48 4.56
N ARG A 22 19.64 18.16 3.52
CA ARG A 22 18.62 17.08 3.55
C ARG A 22 19.09 15.81 2.82
N SER A 23 18.32 14.73 2.97
CA SER A 23 18.54 13.46 2.25
C SER A 23 18.60 13.67 0.74
N LYS A 24 19.52 12.97 0.07
CA LYS A 24 19.70 13.01 -1.39
C LYS A 24 18.49 12.43 -2.16
N ASN A 25 17.74 11.52 -1.52
CA ASN A 25 16.63 10.80 -2.15
C ASN A 25 15.26 11.46 -1.89
N ASN A 26 15.22 12.79 -1.85
CA ASN A 26 14.00 13.54 -1.52
C ASN A 26 12.94 13.56 -2.62
N GLN A 27 13.26 13.05 -3.82
CA GLN A 27 12.37 12.98 -4.98
C GLN A 27 11.94 11.54 -5.35
N GLU A 28 12.44 10.53 -4.65
CA GLU A 28 12.30 9.12 -5.03
C GLU A 28 10.84 8.62 -5.06
N LEU A 29 9.94 9.28 -4.32
CA LEU A 29 8.52 8.94 -4.26
C LEU A 29 7.61 9.94 -5.01
N VAL A 30 8.19 10.85 -5.79
CA VAL A 30 7.42 11.79 -6.61
C VAL A 30 6.69 11.03 -7.72
N LEU A 31 5.38 11.20 -7.80
CA LEU A 31 4.54 10.63 -8.85
C LEU A 31 3.96 11.75 -9.72
N ALA A 32 3.76 11.48 -11.01
CA ALA A 32 3.18 12.43 -11.96
C ALA A 32 1.76 12.90 -11.54
N GLY A 33 1.02 12.07 -10.80
CA GLY A 33 -0.30 12.40 -10.25
C GLY A 33 -0.29 13.32 -9.04
N GLY A 34 0.88 13.82 -8.62
CA GLY A 34 1.03 14.72 -7.49
C GLY A 34 1.28 14.00 -6.16
N LYS A 35 1.03 14.72 -5.07
CA LYS A 35 1.30 14.26 -3.70
C LYS A 35 0.34 13.16 -3.27
N TRP A 36 0.86 12.13 -2.62
CA TRP A 36 0.11 11.01 -2.10
C TRP A 36 0.52 10.68 -0.66
N THR A 37 -0.31 9.90 0.02
CA THR A 37 -0.12 9.53 1.42
C THR A 37 -0.15 8.02 1.61
N PRO A 38 0.37 7.48 2.72
CA PRO A 38 0.23 6.06 3.04
C PRO A 38 -1.24 5.57 3.07
N HIS A 39 -2.19 6.47 3.31
CA HIS A 39 -3.61 6.14 3.26
C HIS A 39 -4.08 5.77 1.84
N ASP A 40 -3.51 6.40 0.81
CA ASP A 40 -3.80 6.08 -0.59
C ASP A 40 -3.32 4.68 -0.94
N LEU A 41 -2.12 4.28 -0.47
CA LEU A 41 -1.63 2.90 -0.62
C LEU A 41 -2.58 1.86 -0.03
N ARG A 42 -3.17 2.18 1.13
CA ARG A 42 -4.15 1.31 1.79
C ARG A 42 -5.44 1.20 0.97
N ARG A 43 -5.95 2.30 0.40
CA ARG A 43 -7.11 2.28 -0.50
C ARG A 43 -6.82 1.46 -1.76
N THR A 44 -5.66 1.68 -2.37
CA THR A 44 -5.22 0.91 -3.55
C THR A 44 -5.11 -0.58 -3.24
N GLY A 45 -4.53 -0.96 -2.10
CA GLY A 45 -4.46 -2.36 -1.67
C GLY A 45 -5.83 -3.01 -1.54
N ALA A 46 -6.80 -2.32 -0.94
CA ALA A 46 -8.17 -2.80 -0.84
C ALA A 46 -8.82 -3.01 -2.22
N THR A 47 -8.70 -2.02 -3.11
CA THR A 47 -9.23 -2.10 -4.48
C THR A 47 -8.59 -3.26 -5.26
N LEU A 48 -7.29 -3.49 -5.11
CA LEU A 48 -6.59 -4.61 -5.75
C LEU A 48 -7.07 -5.97 -5.22
N MET A 49 -7.21 -6.11 -3.89
CA MET A 49 -7.74 -7.35 -3.30
C MET A 49 -9.15 -7.67 -3.83
N ILE A 50 -10.05 -6.67 -3.89
CA ILE A 50 -11.39 -6.84 -4.47
C ILE A 50 -11.30 -7.25 -5.95
N LYS A 51 -10.43 -6.60 -6.72
CA LYS A 51 -10.20 -6.93 -8.14
C LYS A 51 -9.73 -8.37 -8.34
N PHE A 52 -8.98 -8.92 -7.39
CA PHE A 52 -8.53 -10.32 -7.41
C PHE A 52 -9.57 -11.32 -6.91
N GLY A 53 -10.80 -10.87 -6.63
CA GLY A 53 -11.90 -11.73 -6.22
C GLY A 53 -11.96 -12.02 -4.72
N VAL A 54 -11.18 -11.30 -3.89
CA VAL A 54 -11.31 -11.41 -2.43
C VAL A 54 -12.65 -10.82 -2.01
N ALA A 55 -13.39 -11.55 -1.17
CA ALA A 55 -14.69 -11.11 -0.67
C ALA A 55 -14.58 -9.76 0.08
N PRO A 56 -15.50 -8.80 -0.13
CA PRO A 56 -15.44 -7.48 0.52
C PRO A 56 -15.35 -7.57 2.06
N ASP A 57 -16.10 -8.48 2.67
CA ASP A 57 -16.07 -8.68 4.12
C ASP A 57 -14.67 -9.08 4.62
N VAL A 58 -13.91 -9.87 3.85
CA VAL A 58 -12.51 -10.24 4.17
C VAL A 58 -11.58 -9.04 4.02
N VAL A 59 -11.77 -8.22 2.98
CA VAL A 59 -10.98 -6.99 2.76
C VAL A 59 -11.19 -6.01 3.91
N GLU A 60 -12.42 -5.80 4.37
CA GLU A 60 -12.72 -4.97 5.54
C GLU A 60 -12.00 -5.47 6.81
N LYS A 61 -11.89 -6.80 6.99
CA LYS A 61 -11.10 -7.39 8.08
C LYS A 61 -9.60 -7.20 7.90
N CYS A 62 -9.06 -7.36 6.68
CA CYS A 62 -7.65 -7.02 6.37
C CYS A 62 -7.33 -5.56 6.72
N LEU A 63 -8.28 -4.66 6.44
CA LEU A 63 -8.18 -3.27 6.81
C LEU A 63 -8.35 -3.05 8.32
N ASN A 64 -8.80 -4.03 9.10
CA ASN A 64 -9.15 -3.86 10.50
C ASN A 64 -10.22 -2.76 10.68
N HIS A 65 -11.18 -2.69 9.75
CA HIS A 65 -12.34 -1.83 9.87
C HIS A 65 -13.33 -2.43 10.87
N THR A 66 -13.95 -1.54 11.63
CA THR A 66 -15.02 -1.90 12.57
C THR A 66 -16.31 -2.13 11.78
N GLU A 67 -16.97 -3.26 12.01
CA GLU A 67 -18.27 -3.55 11.41
C GLU A 67 -19.34 -2.62 12.01
N GLU A 68 -19.76 -1.63 11.21
CA GLU A 68 -20.77 -0.65 11.60
C GLU A 68 -22.17 -1.29 11.67
N ASN A 69 -22.43 -2.31 10.84
CA ASN A 69 -23.73 -2.97 10.82
C ASN A 69 -23.90 -3.90 12.04
N LYS A 70 -24.79 -3.49 12.96
CA LYS A 70 -25.10 -4.24 14.19
C LYS A 70 -25.54 -5.69 13.92
N VAL A 71 -26.27 -5.93 12.83
CA VAL A 71 -26.76 -7.26 12.46
C VAL A 71 -25.61 -8.15 12.00
N LYS A 72 -24.75 -7.66 11.10
CA LYS A 72 -23.54 -8.38 10.67
C LYS A 72 -22.67 -8.73 11.88
N ARG A 73 -22.48 -7.82 12.83
CA ARG A 73 -21.69 -8.07 14.04
C ARG A 73 -22.24 -9.22 14.92
N ILE A 74 -23.56 -9.42 14.93
CA ILE A 74 -24.18 -10.51 15.72
C ILE A 74 -23.92 -11.88 15.06
N TYR A 75 -24.04 -11.94 13.74
CA TYR A 75 -24.01 -13.20 12.98
C TYR A 75 -22.63 -13.57 12.41
N GLN A 76 -21.85 -12.60 11.94
CA GLN A 76 -20.52 -12.83 11.37
C GLN A 76 -19.46 -12.88 12.47
N ARG A 77 -19.44 -14.00 13.19
CA ARG A 77 -18.44 -14.30 14.24
C ARG A 77 -17.18 -14.96 13.72
N TYR A 78 -17.21 -15.46 12.48
CA TYR A 78 -16.05 -16.05 11.85
C TYR A 78 -14.97 -14.98 11.63
N ASN A 79 -13.73 -15.28 12.01
CA ASN A 79 -12.65 -14.29 12.06
C ASN A 79 -11.90 -14.13 10.72
N TYR A 80 -12.21 -14.97 9.72
CA TYR A 80 -11.63 -14.95 8.37
C TYR A 80 -10.10 -14.91 8.34
N LYS A 81 -9.40 -15.49 9.33
CA LYS A 81 -7.93 -15.36 9.42
C LYS A 81 -7.20 -15.99 8.24
N ASP A 82 -7.67 -17.15 7.78
CA ASP A 82 -7.04 -17.87 6.68
C ASP A 82 -7.29 -17.16 5.35
N GLU A 83 -8.50 -16.61 5.16
CA GLU A 83 -8.86 -15.80 3.99
C GLU A 83 -8.11 -14.48 3.96
N GLN A 84 -7.93 -13.82 5.11
CA GLN A 84 -7.09 -12.63 5.22
C GLN A 84 -5.65 -12.94 4.81
N LYS A 85 -5.10 -14.06 5.29
CA LYS A 85 -3.74 -14.49 4.93
C LYS A 85 -3.63 -14.75 3.41
N ALA A 86 -4.62 -15.40 2.82
CA ALA A 86 -4.67 -15.62 1.38
C ALA A 86 -4.76 -14.29 0.60
N ALA A 87 -5.58 -13.35 1.06
CA ALA A 87 -5.72 -12.03 0.45
C ALA A 87 -4.41 -11.23 0.48
N TRP A 88 -3.72 -11.21 1.61
CA TRP A 88 -2.40 -10.59 1.73
C TRP A 88 -1.36 -11.25 0.83
N LYS A 89 -1.40 -12.58 0.70
CA LYS A 89 -0.52 -13.32 -0.19
C LYS A 89 -0.74 -12.90 -1.66
N LEU A 90 -1.99 -12.87 -2.13
CA LEU A 90 -2.30 -12.43 -3.50
C LEU A 90 -1.82 -10.99 -3.77
N LEU A 91 -2.03 -10.08 -2.82
CA LEU A 91 -1.56 -8.72 -2.95
C LEU A 91 -0.02 -8.67 -3.05
N GLY A 92 0.67 -9.44 -2.21
CA GLY A 92 2.14 -9.56 -2.23
C GLY A 92 2.68 -10.08 -3.56
N GLU A 93 2.10 -11.18 -4.07
CA GLU A 93 2.47 -11.76 -5.37
C GLU A 93 2.32 -10.73 -6.50
N ASN A 94 1.23 -9.96 -6.51
CA ASN A 94 1.06 -8.89 -7.50
C ASN A 94 2.08 -7.76 -7.35
N LEU A 95 2.44 -7.37 -6.11
CA LEU A 95 3.47 -6.35 -5.88
C LEU A 95 4.85 -6.82 -6.34
N ASP A 96 5.20 -8.09 -6.13
CA ASP A 96 6.42 -8.69 -6.64
C ASP A 96 6.46 -8.64 -8.18
N LEU A 97 5.35 -9.00 -8.84
CA LEU A 97 5.25 -8.89 -10.30
C LEU A 97 5.44 -7.46 -10.81
N ILE A 98 4.87 -6.46 -10.12
CA ILE A 98 5.04 -5.05 -10.48
C ILE A 98 6.50 -4.62 -10.29
N ARG A 99 7.13 -5.01 -9.17
CA ARG A 99 8.54 -4.73 -8.89
C ARG A 99 9.43 -5.33 -9.97
N ASP A 100 9.24 -6.60 -10.30
CA ASP A 100 10.09 -7.32 -11.24
C ASP A 100 9.95 -6.74 -12.65
N LYS A 101 8.73 -6.38 -13.07
CA LYS A 101 8.50 -5.62 -14.31
C LYS A 101 9.21 -4.26 -14.30
N ALA A 102 9.18 -3.54 -13.19
CA ALA A 102 9.87 -2.26 -13.07
C ALA A 102 11.40 -2.41 -13.16
N LEU A 103 11.97 -3.49 -12.62
CA LEU A 103 13.39 -3.80 -12.72
C LEU A 103 13.80 -4.14 -14.16
N ILE A 104 12.99 -4.92 -14.89
CA ILE A 104 13.25 -5.28 -16.30
C ILE A 104 13.23 -4.04 -17.20
N ASN A 105 12.34 -3.09 -16.93
CA ASN A 105 12.16 -1.90 -17.76
C ASN A 105 13.11 -0.73 -17.40
N LYS A 106 13.99 -0.90 -16.40
CA LYS A 106 14.96 0.14 -16.04
C LYS A 106 16.13 0.14 -17.04
N PRO A 107 16.48 1.28 -17.66
CA PRO A 107 17.64 1.36 -18.56
C PRO A 107 18.94 1.07 -17.79
N LYS A 108 19.88 0.33 -18.41
CA LYS A 108 21.14 -0.17 -17.82
C LYS A 108 22.08 0.89 -17.22
N ASP A 109 21.85 2.17 -17.48
CA ASP A 109 22.65 3.31 -17.00
C ASP A 109 22.50 3.56 -15.47
N GLN A 110 21.38 3.15 -14.86
CA GLN A 110 21.04 3.51 -13.46
C GLN A 110 21.20 2.36 -12.44
N LEU A 111 22.03 1.35 -12.72
CA LEU A 111 22.23 0.22 -11.81
C LEU A 111 23.32 0.45 -10.75
N ASP A 112 24.21 1.42 -10.95
CA ASP A 112 25.39 1.65 -10.11
C ASP A 112 25.37 3.05 -9.46
N SER A 113 24.44 3.33 -8.55
CA SER A 113 24.44 4.57 -7.73
C SER A 113 23.71 4.40 -6.40
#